data_AF-A0A5J4R884-F1
#
_entry.id   AF-A0A5J4R884-F1
#
_cell.length_a   1.000
_cell.length_b   1.000
_cell.length_c   1.000
_cell.angle_alpha   90.00
_cell.angle_beta   90.00
_cell.angle_gamma   90.00
#
_symmetry.space_group_name_H-M   'P 1'
#
loop_
_entity.id
_entity.type
_entity.pdbx_description
1 polymer ?
#
loop_
_entity_poly.entity_id
_entity_poly.type
_entity_poly.pdbx_seq_one_letter_code
_entity_poly.pdbx_strand_id
1 'polypeptide(L)' 'MKSIASDYWKPYESIVPKEKHLQTKAETFTVEGYNSLFRHFLARMRRKSKCYSKCKKMLELSFLLLMHYRNGTLSILN' A
#
# COMPACT_ATOMS: atom_id res chain seq x y z
N MET A 1 1.19 10.39 -21.09
CA MET A 1 0.29 10.89 -20.01
C MET A 1 0.22 9.81 -18.96
N LYS A 2 0.41 10.10 -17.67
CA LYS A 2 0.48 9.08 -16.60
C LYS A 2 -0.95 8.66 -16.22
N SER A 3 -1.38 7.45 -16.59
CA SER A 3 -2.68 6.89 -16.24
C SER A 3 -2.70 6.46 -14.77
N ILE A 4 -3.86 6.59 -14.12
CA ILE A 4 -4.12 6.10 -12.76
C ILE A 4 -5.13 4.95 -12.88
N ALA A 5 -4.65 3.74 -12.64
CA ALA A 5 -5.52 2.59 -12.59
C ALA A 5 -6.18 2.45 -11.21
N SER A 6 -7.47 2.14 -11.19
CA SER A 6 -8.16 1.75 -9.97
C SER A 6 -9.09 0.57 -10.22
N ASP A 7 -9.53 -0.05 -9.13
CA ASP A 7 -10.64 -0.99 -9.18
C ASP A 7 -11.97 -0.26 -9.48
N TYR A 8 -13.04 -1.05 -9.58
CA TYR A 8 -14.39 -0.57 -9.87
C TYR A 8 -15.09 -0.01 -8.62
N TRP A 9 -14.35 0.49 -7.62
CA TRP A 9 -14.97 1.09 -6.44
C TRP A 9 -15.47 2.50 -6.74
N LYS A 10 -16.79 2.70 -6.61
CA LYS A 10 -17.53 3.93 -6.90
C LYS A 10 -16.89 5.27 -6.46
N PRO A 11 -16.25 5.40 -5.28
CA PRO A 11 -15.61 6.65 -4.87
C PRO A 11 -14.44 7.07 -5.78
N TYR A 12 -13.77 6.14 -6.47
CA TYR A 12 -12.67 6.53 -7.35
C TYR A 12 -13.15 7.29 -8.58
N GLU A 13 -14.35 7.00 -9.07
CA GLU A 13 -14.98 7.74 -10.19
C GLU A 13 -15.27 9.21 -9.85
N SER A 14 -15.48 9.53 -8.57
CA SER A 14 -15.72 10.90 -8.12
C SER A 14 -14.44 11.65 -7.73
N ILE A 15 -13.33 10.94 -7.49
CA ILE A 15 -12.06 11.52 -7.01
C ILE A 15 -11.05 11.65 -8.16
N VAL A 16 -11.01 10.70 -9.10
CA VAL A 16 -10.01 10.65 -10.17
C VAL A 16 -10.59 11.30 -11.44
N PRO A 17 -9.86 12.23 -12.09
CA PRO A 17 -10.31 12.80 -13.36
C PRO A 17 -10.49 11.72 -14.43
N LYS A 18 -11.66 11.70 -15.09
CA LYS A 18 -12.04 10.69 -16.10
C LYS A 18 -10.98 10.50 -17.20
N GLU A 19 -10.33 11.57 -17.61
CA GLU A 19 -9.29 11.58 -18.65
C GLU A 19 -8.02 10.78 -18.27
N LYS A 20 -7.81 10.56 -16.97
CA LYS A 20 -6.64 9.85 -16.42
C LYS A 20 -7.04 8.53 -15.76
N HIS A 21 -8.33 8.25 -15.64
CA HIS A 21 -8.85 7.13 -14.86
C HIS A 21 -9.00 5.89 -15.74
N LEU A 22 -8.19 4.87 -15.46
CA LEU A 22 -8.30 3.57 -16.10
C LEU A 22 -8.91 2.58 -15.10
N GLN A 23 -10.19 2.25 -15.24
CA GLN A 23 -10.79 1.20 -14.43
C GLN A 23 -10.40 -0.16 -14.99
N THR A 24 -9.48 -0.85 -14.31
CA THR A 24 -9.03 -2.17 -14.72
C THR A 24 -8.66 -3.01 -13.51
N LYS A 25 -8.97 -4.30 -13.58
CA LYS A 25 -8.46 -5.31 -12.64
C LYS A 25 -7.09 -5.86 -13.04
N ALA A 26 -6.59 -5.52 -14.23
CA ALA A 26 -5.31 -6.04 -14.70
C ALA A 26 -4.13 -5.60 -13.81
N GLU A 27 -4.24 -4.44 -13.16
CA GLU A 27 -3.19 -3.87 -12.30
C GLU A 27 -3.44 -4.13 -10.80
N THR A 28 -4.56 -4.76 -10.42
CA THR A 28 -4.87 -5.00 -8.99
C THR A 28 -4.00 -6.10 -8.39
N PHE A 29 -3.44 -6.99 -9.21
CA PHE A 29 -2.53 -8.05 -8.75
C PHE A 29 -1.34 -7.49 -7.95
N THR A 30 -0.75 -6.40 -8.42
CA THR A 30 0.37 -5.75 -7.72
C THR A 30 -0.07 -5.19 -6.37
N VAL A 31 -1.23 -4.51 -6.33
CA VAL A 31 -1.80 -3.94 -5.09
C VAL A 31 -2.14 -5.04 -4.08
N GLU A 32 -2.75 -6.12 -4.52
CA GLU A 32 -3.07 -7.29 -3.70
C GLU A 32 -1.81 -7.97 -3.17
N GLY A 33 -0.77 -8.11 -4.02
CA GLY A 33 0.53 -8.62 -3.64
C GLY A 33 1.18 -7.79 -2.52
N TYR A 34 1.19 -6.46 -2.65
CA TYR A 34 1.69 -5.57 -1.59
C TYR A 34 0.83 -5.64 -0.33
N ASN A 35 -0.50 -5.69 -0.45
CA ASN A 35 -1.38 -5.82 0.71
C ASN A 35 -1.14 -7.13 1.47
N SER A 36 -0.92 -8.23 0.76
CA SER A 36 -0.55 -9.51 1.34
C SER A 36 0.82 -9.42 2.05
N LEU A 37 1.81 -8.84 1.39
CA LEU A 37 3.15 -8.60 1.94
C LEU A 37 3.09 -7.81 3.25
N PHE A 38 2.36 -6.70 3.28
CA PHE A 38 2.23 -5.88 4.47
C PHE A 38 1.52 -6.62 5.60
N ARG A 39 0.48 -7.41 5.32
CA ARG A 39 -0.21 -8.21 6.35
C ARG A 39 0.64 -9.36 6.87
N HIS A 40 1.55 -9.88 6.05
CA HIS A 40 2.49 -10.92 6.44
C HIS A 40 3.52 -10.39 7.44
N PHE A 41 4.20 -9.29 7.11
CA PHE A 41 5.30 -8.76 7.93
C PHE A 41 4.83 -7.83 9.06
N LEU A 42 3.77 -7.06 8.85
CA LEU A 42 3.29 -6.08 9.82
C LEU A 42 2.04 -6.62 10.51
N ALA A 43 2.21 -7.22 11.70
CA ALA A 43 1.11 -7.73 12.52
C ALA A 43 -0.01 -6.69 12.76
N ARG A 44 0.38 -5.40 12.75
CA ARG A 44 -0.53 -4.27 12.91
C ARG A 44 -1.49 -4.03 11.74
N MET A 45 -1.16 -4.55 10.57
CA MET A 45 -2.02 -4.53 9.38
C MET A 45 -3.00 -5.71 9.37
N ARG A 46 -2.79 -6.72 10.23
CA ARG A 46 -3.64 -7.91 10.33
C ARG A 46 -4.74 -7.79 11.40
N ARG A 47 -4.43 -7.27 12.60
CA ARG A 47 -5.39 -7.26 13.74
C ARG A 47 -5.71 -5.85 14.24
N LYS A 48 -6.84 -5.31 13.77
CA LYS A 48 -7.33 -3.97 14.13
C LYS A 48 -7.64 -3.77 15.63
N SER A 49 -8.01 -4.82 16.35
CA SER A 49 -8.42 -4.73 17.77
C SER A 49 -7.28 -4.84 18.78
N LYS A 50 -6.14 -5.43 18.40
CA LYS A 50 -5.03 -5.72 19.34
C LYS A 50 -3.72 -5.05 18.97
N CYS A 51 -3.45 -4.90 17.69
CA CYS A 51 -2.19 -4.37 17.20
C CYS A 51 -2.52 -3.24 16.22
N TYR A 52 -2.79 -2.03 16.70
CA TYR A 52 -3.12 -0.90 15.83
C TYR A 52 -2.17 0.28 16.07
N SER A 53 -2.03 1.14 15.06
CA SER A 53 -1.34 2.42 15.22
C SER A 53 -2.26 3.44 15.84
N LYS A 54 -1.78 4.12 16.89
CA LYS A 54 -2.34 5.39 17.34
C LYS A 54 -1.69 6.59 16.65
N CYS A 55 -0.50 6.40 16.08
CA CYS A 55 0.25 7.45 15.38
C CYS A 55 0.38 7.10 13.89
N LYS A 56 -0.01 8.06 13.03
CA LYS A 56 0.12 7.95 11.57
C LYS A 56 1.59 7.90 11.15
N LYS A 57 2.44 8.75 11.75
CA LYS A 57 3.87 8.80 11.44
C LYS A 57 4.58 7.46 11.71
N MET A 58 4.23 6.79 12.80
CA MET A 58 4.79 5.47 13.11
C MET A 58 4.36 4.39 12.12
N LEU A 59 3.13 4.48 11.59
CA LEU A 59 2.68 3.57 10.55
C LEU A 59 3.48 3.77 9.26
N GLU A 60 3.68 5.03 8.85
CA GLU A 60 4.49 5.39 7.66
C GLU A 60 5.94 4.89 7.81
N LEU A 61 6.58 5.14 8.94
CA LEU A 61 7.95 4.67 9.20
C LEU A 61 8.05 3.14 9.20
N SER A 62 7.03 2.42 9.71
CA SER A 62 7.00 0.95 9.67
C SER A 62 6.97 0.41 8.24
N PHE A 63 6.21 1.06 7.36
CA PHE A 63 6.17 0.69 5.94
C PHE A 63 7.50 0.97 5.25
N LEU A 64 8.05 2.18 5.44
CA LEU A 64 9.34 2.57 4.86
C LEU A 64 10.45 1.62 5.31
N LEU A 65 10.52 1.30 6.60
CA LEU A 65 11.50 0.37 7.15
C LEU A 65 11.41 -1.02 6.47
N LEU A 66 10.20 -1.56 6.31
CA LEU A 66 9.99 -2.83 5.62
C LEU A 66 10.42 -2.77 4.15
N MET A 67 10.10 -1.67 3.45
CA MET A 67 10.52 -1.50 2.05
C MET A 67 12.04 -1.41 1.94
N HIS A 68 12.68 -0.61 2.79
CA HIS A 68 14.13 -0.46 2.79
C HIS A 68 14.85 -1.77 3.10
N TYR A 69 14.33 -2.56 4.06
CA TYR A 69 14.83 -3.89 4.38
C TYR A 69 14.79 -4.81 3.17
N ARG A 70 13.63 -4.89 2.50
CA ARG A 70 13.46 -5.76 1.33
C ARG A 70 14.26 -5.32 0.12
N ASN A 71 14.52 -4.02 -0.01
CA ASN A 71 15.31 -3.45 -1.08
C ASN A 71 16.84 -3.51 -0.79
N GLY A 72 17.26 -4.02 0.38
CA GLY A 72 18.69 -4.07 0.75
C GLY A 72 19.32 -2.69 0.96
N THR A 73 18.50 -1.67 1.19
CA THR A 73 18.94 -0.27 1.31
C THR A 73 19.13 0.16 2.76
N LEU A 74 18.95 -0.74 3.73
CA LEU A 74 19.22 -0.46 5.13
C LEU A 74 20.72 -0.49 5.39
N SER A 75 21.32 0.69 5.49
CA SER A 75 22.75 0.84 5.81
C SER A 75 23.16 0.21 7.14
N ILE A 76 22.23 0.00 8.08
CA ILE A 76 22.49 -0.67 9.36
C ILE A 76 22.68 -2.19 9.24
N LEU A 77 22.24 -2.80 8.13
CA LEU A 77 22.35 -4.25 7.89
C LEU A 77 23.46 -4.61 6.88
N ASN A 78 24.16 -3.61 6.36
CA ASN A 78 25.29 -3.73 5.44
C ASN A 78 26.60 -3.42 6.19
#